data_AF-A0A2E8NNQ1-F1
#
_entry.id   AF-A0A2E8NNQ1-F1
#
_cell.length_a   1.000
_cell.length_b   1.000
_cell.length_c   1.000
_cell.angle_alpha   90.00
_cell.angle_beta   90.00
_cell.angle_gamma   90.00
#
_symmetry.space_group_name_H-M   'P 1'
#
loop_
_entity.id
_entity.type
_entity.pdbx_description
1 polymer ?
#
loop_
_entity_poly.entity_id
_entity_poly.type
_entity_poly.pdbx_seq_one_letter_code
_entity_poly.pdbx_strand_id
1 'polypeptide(L)' 'MALGPQEMFFLAIVVFFLFGAKRIPELARNVGRAKGEFQIGIKEANEMASISDMDRGGMTEDVASEQE' A
#
# COMPACT_ATOMS: atom_id res chain seq x y z
N MET A 1 4.18 31.67 -13.27
CA MET A 1 2.88 31.94 -12.63
C MET A 1 2.40 30.61 -12.08
N ALA A 2 2.34 30.43 -10.76
CA ALA A 2 1.85 29.20 -10.16
C ALA A 2 0.32 29.18 -10.29
N LEU A 3 -0.27 27.99 -10.42
CA LEU A 3 -1.73 27.82 -10.35
C LEU A 3 -2.19 28.33 -8.99
N GLY A 4 -3.07 29.33 -9.01
CA GLY A 4 -3.65 29.90 -7.82
C GLY A 4 -4.79 29.03 -7.27
N PRO A 5 -5.27 29.36 -6.05
CA PRO A 5 -6.39 28.66 -5.43
C PRO A 5 -7.65 28.65 -6.30
N GLN A 6 -7.86 29.70 -7.10
CA GLN A 6 -9.01 29.82 -7.99
C GLN A 6 -8.92 28.86 -9.18
N GLU A 7 -7.78 28.77 -9.88
CA GLU A 7 -7.63 27.80 -10.97
C GLU A 7 -7.76 26.36 -10.47
N MET A 8 -7.21 26.06 -9.28
CA MET A 8 -7.36 24.75 -8.65
C MET A 8 -8.81 24.39 -8.31
N PHE A 9 -9.62 25.38 -7.90
CA PHE A 9 -11.04 25.17 -7.63
C PHE A 9 -11.82 24.84 -8.91
N PHE A 10 -11.60 25.59 -9.99
CA PHE A 10 -12.23 25.30 -11.28
C PHE A 10 -11.80 23.94 -11.85
N LEU A 11 -10.52 23.59 -11.72
CA LEU A 11 -10.02 22.28 -12.12
C LEU A 11 -10.71 21.15 -11.33
N ALA A 12 -10.83 21.31 -10.01
CA ALA A 12 -11.53 20.35 -9.17
C ALA A 12 -12.99 20.17 -9.62
N ILE A 13 -13.71 21.26 -9.92
CA ILE A 13 -15.07 21.20 -10.46
C ILE A 13 -15.11 20.39 -11.76
N VAL A 14 -14.23 20.68 -12.73
CA VAL A 14 -14.18 19.95 -14.00
C VAL A 14 -13.95 18.45 -13.78
N VAL A 15 -13.00 18.09 -12.91
CA VAL A 15 -12.75 16.69 -12.53
C VAL A 15 -13.99 16.08 -11.88
N PHE A 16 -14.66 16.79 -10.97
CA PHE A 16 -15.89 16.32 -10.36
C PHE A 16 -17.04 16.12 -11.35
N PHE A 17 -17.14 16.91 -12.41
CA PHE A 17 -18.13 16.70 -13.47
C PHE A 17 -17.80 15.48 -14.36
N LEU A 18 -16.53 15.30 -14.72
CA LEU A 18 -16.10 14.19 -15.56
C LEU A 18 -16.19 12.84 -14.85
N PHE A 19 -15.77 12.79 -13.58
CA PHE A 19 -15.73 11.57 -12.80
C PHE A 19 -16.98 11.38 -11.93
N GLY A 20 -17.67 12.44 -11.55
CA GLY A 20 -18.82 12.39 -10.64
C GLY A 20 -18.41 12.35 -9.16
N ALA A 21 -19.30 12.84 -8.29
CA ALA A 21 -19.05 12.96 -6.85
C ALA A 21 -18.75 11.63 -6.13
N LYS A 22 -19.16 10.48 -6.70
CA LYS A 22 -18.98 9.15 -6.10
C LYS A 22 -17.67 8.46 -6.48
N ARG A 23 -17.06 8.78 -7.62
CA ARG A 23 -15.88 8.03 -8.10
C ARG A 23 -14.63 8.30 -7.30
N ILE A 24 -14.36 9.56 -6.94
CA ILE A 24 -13.22 9.92 -6.09
C ILE A 24 -13.25 9.18 -4.73
N PRO A 25 -14.35 9.19 -3.95
CA PRO A 25 -14.39 8.48 -2.68
C PRO A 25 -14.41 6.95 -2.83
N GLU A 26 -15.04 6.41 -3.88
CA GLU A 26 -14.99 4.96 -4.18
C GLU A 26 -13.55 4.50 -4.46
N LEU A 27 -12.81 5.24 -5.29
CA LEU A 27 -11.41 4.95 -5.59
C LEU A 27 -10.54 5.03 -4.33
N ALA A 28 -10.68 6.10 -3.53
CA ALA A 28 -9.94 6.24 -2.28
C ALA A 28 -10.22 5.07 -1.31
N ARG A 29 -11.48 4.63 -1.20
CA ARG A 29 -11.87 3.50 -0.35
C ARG A 29 -11.29 2.18 -0.86
N ASN A 30 -11.32 1.95 -2.17
CA ASN A 30 -10.80 0.72 -2.78
C ASN A 30 -9.27 0.64 -2.67
N VAL A 31 -8.58 1.74 -2.99
CA VAL A 31 -7.11 1.85 -2.83
C VAL A 31 -6.72 1.72 -1.36
N GLY A 32 -7.46 2.36 -0.45
CA GLY A 32 -7.21 2.26 0.99
C GLY A 32 -7.33 0.83 1.50
N ARG A 33 -8.37 0.10 1.07
CA ARG A 33 -8.53 -1.33 1.39
C ARG A 33 -7.39 -2.18 0.83
N ALA A 34 -7.07 -2.02 -0.46
CA ALA A 34 -5.98 -2.76 -1.09
C ALA A 34 -4.64 -2.52 -0.39
N LYS A 35 -4.31 -1.28 -0.03
CA LYS A 35 -3.11 -0.94 0.73
C LYS A 35 -3.14 -1.54 2.16
N GLY A 36 -4.32 -1.65 2.77
CA GLY A 36 -4.51 -2.29 4.07
C GLY A 36 -4.19 -3.78 4.02
N GLU A 37 -4.89 -4.52 3.16
CA GLU A 37 -4.67 -5.97 2.95
C GLU A 37 -3.24 -6.28 2.53
N PHE A 38 -2.63 -5.45 1.67
CA PHE A 38 -1.24 -5.61 1.28
C PHE A 38 -0.27 -5.52 2.46
N GLN A 39 -0.45 -4.54 3.36
CA GLN A 39 0.40 -4.41 4.55
C GLN A 39 0.21 -5.59 5.53
N ILE A 40 -1.00 -6.10 5.65
CA ILE A 40 -1.30 -7.29 6.46
C ILE A 40 -0.55 -8.50 5.88
N GLY A 41 -0.67 -8.75 4.58
CA GLY A 41 0.03 -9.85 3.91
C GLY A 41 1.56 -9.77 4.03
N ILE A 42 2.15 -8.57 3.92
CA ILE A 42 3.60 -8.38 4.14
C ILE A 42 4.00 -8.69 5.59
N LYS A 43 3.18 -8.27 6.57
CA LYS A 43 3.44 -8.55 7.98
C LYS A 43 3.37 -10.05 8.27
N GLU A 44 2.33 -10.73 7.78
CA GLU A 44 2.16 -12.17 7.95
C GLU A 44 3.30 -12.96 7.31
N ALA A 45 3.73 -12.58 6.10
CA ALA A 45 4.88 -13.20 5.44
C ALA A 45 6.17 -13.06 6.25
N ASN A 46 6.41 -11.88 6.84
CA ASN A 46 7.59 -11.65 7.67
C ASN A 46 7.51 -12.43 9.00
N GLU A 47 6.34 -12.49 9.62
CA GLU A 47 6.11 -13.29 10.84
C GLU A 47 6.35 -14.77 10.56
N MET A 48 5.85 -15.30 9.43
CA MET A 48 6.11 -16.68 9.01
C MET A 48 7.60 -16.96 8.76
N ALA A 49 8.30 -16.04 8.11
CA ALA A 49 9.76 -16.14 7.93
C ALA A 49 10.49 -16.18 9.29
N SER A 50 10.11 -15.31 10.23
CA SER A 50 10.74 -15.29 11.56
C SER A 50 10.47 -16.56 12.39
N ILE A 51 9.28 -17.17 12.25
CA ILE A 51 8.97 -18.45 12.89
C ILE A 51 9.86 -19.55 12.30
N SER A 52 9.97 -19.60 10.96
CA SER A 52 10.83 -20.55 10.27
C SER A 52 12.31 -20.40 10.64
N ASP A 53 12.76 -19.17 10.90
CA ASP A 53 14.14 -18.91 11.33
C ASP A 53 14.39 -19.40 12.76
N MET A 54 13.40 -19.29 13.66
CA MET A 54 13.51 -19.87 15.01
C MET A 54 13.63 -21.40 14.98
N ASP A 55 12.93 -22.08 14.08
CA ASP A 55 13.07 -23.54 13.89
C ASP A 55 14.47 -23.94 13.41
N ARG A 56 15.19 -23.03 12.74
CA ARG A 56 16.60 -23.20 12.33
C ARG A 56 17.62 -22.70 13.37
N GLY A 57 17.20 -22.48 14.61
CA GLY A 57 18.09 -21.98 15.66
C GLY A 57 18.37 -20.48 15.60
N GLY A 58 17.49 -19.69 14.98
CA GLY A 58 17.57 -18.24 14.89
C GLY A 58 18.35 -17.71 13.68
N MET A 59 18.63 -18.55 12.68
CA MET A 59 19.33 -18.18 11.46
C MET A 59 18.35 -18.03 10.30
N THR A 60 18.53 -16.98 9.49
CA THR A 60 17.75 -16.79 8.26
C THR A 60 18.07 -17.89 7.25
N GLU A 61 17.11 -18.21 6.38
CA GLU A 61 17.24 -19.27 5.36
C GLU A 61 18.51 -19.10 4.50
N ASP A 62 18.81 -17.87 4.09
CA ASP A 62 20.00 -17.55 3.30
C ASP A 62 21.29 -17.96 4.04
N VAL A 63 21.41 -17.61 5.33
CA VAL A 63 22.61 -17.86 6.15
C VAL A 63 22.76 -19.33 6.54
N ALA A 64 21.65 -20.06 6.67
CA ALA A 64 21.66 -21.49 6.93
C ALA A 64 22.16 -22.29 5.72
N SER A 65 21.71 -21.91 4.52
CA SER A 65 22.08 -22.59 3.27
C SER A 65 23.53 -22.36 2.82
N GLU A 66 24.16 -21.27 3.25
CA GLU A 66 25.58 -20.98 2.99
C GLU A 66 26.55 -21.78 3.88
N GLN A 67 26.04 -22.41 4.96
CA GLN A 67 26.85 -23.18 5.92
C GLN A 67 26.84 -24.70 5.66
N GLU A 68 26.01 -25.18 4.73
CA GLU A 68 26.02 -26.56 4.20
C GLU A 68 26.96 -26.69 2.99
#